data_AF-A0A544E1Y0-F1
#
_entry.id   AF-A0A544E1Y0-F1
#
_cell.length_a   1.000
_cell.length_b   1.000
_cell.length_c   1.000
_cell.angle_alpha   90.00
_cell.angle_beta   90.00
_cell.angle_gamma   90.00
#
_symmetry.space_group_name_H-M   'P 1'
#
loop_
_entity.id
_entity.type
_entity.pdbx_description
1 polymer ?
#
loop_
_entity_poly.entity_id
_entity_poly.type
_entity_poly.pdbx_seq_one_letter_code
_entity_poly.pdbx_strand_id
1 'polypeptide(L)'
;MNAYKNKQQQGFTLIELMIVVAIIGVLAAIAVPAYKDYVKKTEFASALGTMKSLVTPAELYYQEKGSLSAATNTLLGEIGIATNASNLGNITVESGSLVFSFTSSAVPSGTKITYTRDATGWKCKTTASGNDTGFIASSCPKAP
;
A
#
# COMPACT_ATOMS: atom_id res chain seq x y z
N MET A 1 -66.10 5.49 -1.83
CA MET A 1 -65.10 6.52 -2.16
C MET A 1 -64.06 6.51 -1.06
N ASN A 2 -62.86 5.97 -1.32
CA ASN A 2 -61.80 5.90 -0.30
C ASN A 2 -61.10 7.25 -0.23
N ALA A 3 -61.21 7.93 0.92
CA ALA A 3 -60.55 9.20 1.18
C ALA A 3 -59.04 8.98 1.34
N TYR A 4 -58.25 9.50 0.40
CA TYR A 4 -56.79 9.55 0.53
C TYR A 4 -56.42 10.60 1.57
N LYS A 5 -56.05 10.13 2.77
CA LYS A 5 -55.49 10.96 3.85
C LYS A 5 -54.17 11.55 3.36
N ASN A 6 -54.19 12.84 3.01
CA ASN A 6 -53.00 13.58 2.60
C ASN A 6 -52.12 13.76 3.86
N LYS A 7 -51.10 12.90 4.03
CA LYS A 7 -50.11 13.10 5.11
C LYS A 7 -49.31 14.35 4.77
N GLN A 8 -49.40 15.37 5.63
CA GLN A 8 -48.57 16.57 5.56
C GLN A 8 -47.10 16.14 5.55
N GLN A 9 -46.39 16.47 4.46
CA GLN A 9 -44.99 16.12 4.28
C GLN A 9 -44.15 17.06 5.16
N GLN A 10 -43.69 16.56 6.31
CA GLN A 10 -42.79 17.30 7.19
C GLN A 10 -41.40 17.34 6.55
N GLY A 11 -41.04 18.48 5.97
CA GLY A 11 -39.71 18.73 5.42
C GLY A 11 -38.71 19.17 6.49
N PHE A 12 -37.43 18.92 6.24
CA PHE A 12 -36.32 19.44 7.04
C PHE A 12 -36.18 20.95 6.82
N THR A 13 -35.91 21.73 7.86
CA THR A 13 -35.69 23.17 7.72
C THR A 13 -34.30 23.47 7.15
N LEU A 14 -34.16 24.58 6.42
CA LEU A 14 -32.85 25.00 5.88
C LEU A 14 -31.83 25.26 7.00
N ILE A 15 -32.28 25.75 8.15
CA ILE A 15 -31.39 26.01 9.29
C ILE A 15 -30.89 24.71 9.94
N GLU A 16 -31.74 23.70 10.07
CA GLU A 16 -31.31 22.38 10.55
C GLU A 16 -30.27 21.78 9.60
N LEU A 17 -30.49 21.90 8.28
CA LEU A 17 -29.53 21.40 7.30
C LEU A 17 -28.19 22.15 7.36
N MET A 18 -28.21 23.47 7.54
CA MET A 18 -26.99 24.28 7.67
C MET A 18 -26.15 23.90 8.90
N ILE A 19 -26.79 23.66 10.05
CA ILE A 19 -26.08 23.23 11.27
C ILE A 19 -25.45 21.84 11.08
N VAL A 20 -26.19 20.91 10.46
CA VAL A 20 -25.68 19.56 10.18
C VAL A 20 -24.45 19.62 9.27
N VAL A 21 -24.49 20.42 8.20
CA VAL A 21 -23.35 20.58 7.29
C VAL A 21 -22.15 21.23 8.01
N ALA A 22 -22.39 22.19 8.90
CA ALA A 22 -21.31 22.81 9.68
C ALA A 22 -20.60 21.80 10.60
N ILE A 23 -21.35 20.94 11.30
CA ILE A 23 -20.79 19.90 12.16
C ILE A 23 -20.01 18.86 11.33
N ILE A 24 -20.59 18.38 10.22
CA ILE A 24 -19.92 17.43 9.31
C ILE A 24 -18.64 18.05 8.74
N GLY A 25 -18.65 19.35 8.43
CA GLY A 25 -17.47 20.07 7.95
C GLY A 25 -16.29 20.04 8.93
N VAL A 26 -16.56 20.29 10.22
CA VAL A 26 -15.51 20.22 11.27
C VAL A 26 -14.99 18.79 11.44
N LEU A 27 -15.89 17.80 11.48
CA LEU A 27 -15.50 16.39 11.61
C LEU A 27 -14.68 15.92 10.40
N ALA A 28 -15.06 16.32 9.19
CA ALA A 28 -14.38 15.95 7.94
C ALA A 28 -12.95 16.49 7.88
N ALA A 29 -12.70 17.70 8.40
CA ALA A 29 -11.37 18.30 8.43
C ALA A 29 -10.34 17.44 9.19
N ILE A 30 -10.78 16.72 10.22
CA ILE A 30 -9.93 15.81 11.02
C ILE A 30 -9.98 14.39 10.46
N ALA A 31 -11.16 13.90 10.08
CA ALA A 31 -11.37 12.52 9.67
C ALA A 31 -10.73 12.21 8.31
N VAL A 32 -10.79 13.13 7.34
CA VAL A 32 -10.24 12.91 6.00
C VAL A 32 -8.72 12.71 5.99
N PRO A 33 -7.88 13.56 6.61
CA PRO A 33 -6.44 13.30 6.65
C PRO A 33 -6.09 12.01 7.39
N ALA A 34 -6.75 11.74 8.53
CA ALA A 34 -6.52 10.51 9.29
C ALA A 34 -6.89 9.25 8.49
N TYR A 35 -8.00 9.27 7.76
CA TYR A 35 -8.41 8.17 6.87
C TYR A 35 -7.41 7.94 5.74
N LYS A 36 -6.92 9.02 5.10
CA LYS A 36 -5.89 8.91 4.05
C LYS A 36 -4.62 8.26 4.57
N ASP A 37 -4.17 8.63 5.76
CA ASP A 37 -2.99 8.02 6.37
C ASP A 37 -3.20 6.56 6.77
N TYR A 38 -4.41 6.19 7.20
CA TYR A 38 -4.78 4.80 7.42
C TYR A 38 -4.71 3.97 6.11
N VAL A 39 -5.31 4.47 5.02
CA VAL A 39 -5.28 3.79 3.71
C VAL A 39 -3.84 3.60 3.24
N LYS A 40 -2.99 4.64 3.32
CA LYS A 40 -1.55 4.54 3.02
C LYS A 40 -0.87 3.42 3.79
N LYS A 41 -1.10 3.32 5.10
CA LYS A 41 -0.52 2.27 5.96
C LYS A 41 -0.98 0.88 5.54
N THR A 42 -2.27 0.72 5.22
CA THR A 42 -2.83 -0.58 4.81
C THR A 42 -2.30 -1.04 3.46
N GLU A 43 -2.21 -0.15 2.48
CA GLU A 43 -1.65 -0.47 1.16
C GLU A 43 -0.15 -0.81 1.26
N PHE A 44 0.58 -0.04 2.06
CA PHE A 44 1.99 -0.34 2.32
C PHE A 44 2.17 -1.73 2.95
N ALA A 45 1.37 -2.05 3.98
CA ALA A 45 1.42 -3.34 4.65
C ALA A 45 1.05 -4.50 3.71
N SER A 46 0.10 -4.29 2.79
CA SER A 46 -0.27 -5.27 1.76
C SER A 46 0.91 -5.55 0.83
N ALA A 47 1.54 -4.51 0.26
CA ALA A 47 2.71 -4.66 -0.60
C ALA A 47 3.90 -5.32 0.14
N LEU A 48 4.13 -4.94 1.41
CA LEU A 48 5.15 -5.56 2.25
C LEU A 48 4.87 -7.06 2.46
N GLY A 49 3.61 -7.44 2.66
CA GLY A 49 3.18 -8.83 2.77
C GLY A 49 3.48 -9.64 1.51
N THR A 50 3.15 -9.09 0.33
CA THR A 50 3.50 -9.68 -0.97
C THR A 50 5.00 -9.83 -1.14
N MET A 51 5.79 -8.83 -0.76
CA MET A 51 7.25 -8.94 -0.85
C MET A 51 7.83 -9.96 0.13
N LYS A 52 7.26 -10.06 1.34
CA LYS A 52 7.69 -11.05 2.33
C LYS A 52 7.45 -12.49 1.87
N SER A 53 6.36 -12.75 1.14
CA SER A 53 6.12 -14.09 0.57
C SER A 53 7.14 -14.50 -0.49
N LEU A 54 7.86 -13.54 -1.10
CA LEU A 54 8.89 -13.82 -2.09
C LEU A 54 10.26 -14.14 -1.51
N VAL A 55 10.49 -13.84 -0.24
CA VAL A 55 11.80 -14.06 0.40
C VAL A 55 12.19 -15.54 0.34
N THR A 56 11.28 -16.45 0.69
CA THR A 56 11.54 -17.90 0.67
C THR A 56 11.84 -18.44 -0.73
N PRO A 57 11.01 -18.22 -1.77
CA PRO A 57 11.32 -18.72 -3.12
C PRO A 57 12.55 -18.03 -3.72
N ALA A 58 12.82 -16.77 -3.40
CA ALA A 58 14.05 -16.11 -3.82
C ALA A 58 15.29 -16.67 -3.11
N GLU A 59 15.18 -17.10 -1.85
CA GLU A 59 16.26 -17.81 -1.17
C GLU A 59 16.54 -19.15 -1.85
N LEU A 60 15.50 -19.95 -2.15
CA LEU A 60 15.67 -21.22 -2.86
C LEU A 60 16.36 -20.99 -4.22
N TYR A 61 15.91 -19.99 -4.97
CA TYR A 61 16.54 -19.62 -6.23
C TYR A 61 18.02 -19.24 -6.07
N TYR A 62 18.33 -18.44 -5.05
CA TYR A 62 19.71 -18.05 -4.76
C TYR A 62 20.57 -19.27 -4.41
N GLN A 63 20.04 -20.23 -3.66
CA GLN A 63 20.77 -21.45 -3.30
C GLN A 63 21.00 -22.38 -4.51
N GLU A 64 20.10 -22.38 -5.49
CA GLU A 64 20.24 -23.17 -6.72
C GLU A 64 21.16 -22.53 -7.77
N LYS A 65 21.08 -21.20 -7.92
CA LYS A 65 21.76 -20.46 -9.00
C LYS A 65 22.96 -19.61 -8.52
N GLY A 66 23.11 -19.42 -7.22
CA GLY A 66 24.17 -18.62 -6.60
C GLY A 66 24.01 -17.10 -6.75
N SER A 67 22.97 -16.61 -7.44
CA SER A 67 22.77 -15.18 -7.69
C SER A 67 21.31 -14.84 -8.01
N LEU A 68 20.90 -13.63 -7.64
CA LEU A 68 19.61 -13.03 -8.01
C LEU A 68 19.75 -12.04 -9.20
N SER A 69 20.89 -12.03 -9.90
CA SER A 69 21.18 -11.05 -10.95
C SER A 69 20.58 -11.37 -12.33
N ALA A 70 19.58 -12.24 -12.40
CA ALA A 70 18.90 -12.54 -13.66
C ALA A 70 17.99 -11.37 -14.10
N ALA A 71 17.62 -11.35 -15.38
CA ALA A 71 16.67 -10.36 -15.88
C ALA A 71 15.35 -10.43 -15.06
N THR A 72 14.76 -9.27 -14.76
CA THR A 72 13.57 -9.17 -13.90
C THR A 72 12.50 -10.22 -14.24
N ASN A 73 12.09 -10.31 -15.50
CA ASN A 73 10.99 -11.22 -15.88
C ASN A 73 11.36 -12.70 -15.78
N THR A 74 12.63 -13.07 -16.00
CA THR A 74 13.06 -14.46 -15.89
C THR A 74 13.10 -14.90 -14.43
N LEU A 75 13.71 -14.10 -13.56
CA LEU A 75 13.78 -14.41 -12.14
C LEU A 75 12.38 -14.45 -11.52
N LEU A 76 11.56 -13.42 -11.76
CA LEU A 76 10.21 -13.35 -11.21
C LEU A 76 9.34 -14.53 -11.67
N GLY A 77 9.46 -14.94 -12.94
CA GLY A 77 8.80 -16.14 -13.45
C GLY A 77 9.26 -17.42 -12.75
N GLU A 78 10.56 -17.55 -12.49
CA GLU A 78 11.15 -18.72 -11.81
C GLU A 78 10.77 -18.78 -10.31
N ILE A 79 10.61 -17.64 -9.64
CA ILE A 79 10.10 -17.57 -8.26
C ILE A 79 8.56 -17.52 -8.19
N GLY A 80 7.88 -17.65 -9.33
CA GLY A 80 6.43 -17.84 -9.41
C GLY A 80 5.59 -16.57 -9.21
N ILE A 81 6.08 -15.38 -9.58
CA ILE A 81 5.33 -14.14 -9.48
C ILE A 81 5.40 -13.30 -10.77
N ALA A 82 4.31 -12.60 -11.08
CA ALA A 82 4.28 -11.61 -12.15
C ALA A 82 4.78 -10.24 -11.65
N THR A 83 5.37 -9.43 -12.54
CA THR A 83 5.77 -8.05 -12.23
C THR A 83 4.60 -7.22 -11.69
N ASN A 84 3.40 -7.43 -12.22
CA ASN A 84 2.16 -6.73 -11.87
C ASN A 84 1.23 -7.57 -10.97
N ALA A 85 1.79 -8.40 -10.08
CA ALA A 85 1.02 -9.21 -9.14
C ALA A 85 0.24 -8.39 -8.09
N SER A 86 0.53 -7.09 -7.96
CA SER A 86 -0.23 -6.14 -7.15
C SER A 86 -0.79 -5.02 -8.02
N ASN A 87 -1.96 -4.50 -7.67
CA ASN A 87 -2.54 -3.31 -8.30
C ASN A 87 -1.90 -2.00 -7.79
N LEU A 88 -1.15 -2.06 -6.68
CA LEU A 88 -0.52 -0.90 -6.04
C LEU A 88 0.78 -0.46 -6.74
N GLY A 89 1.42 -1.40 -7.45
CA GLY A 89 2.76 -1.20 -7.98
C GLY A 89 3.33 -2.43 -8.65
N ASN A 90 4.59 -2.31 -9.08
CA ASN A 90 5.31 -3.35 -9.81
C ASN A 90 6.44 -3.94 -8.98
N ILE A 91 6.70 -5.22 -9.20
CA ILE A 91 7.82 -5.97 -8.65
C ILE A 91 8.89 -6.06 -9.72
N THR A 92 10.12 -5.71 -9.36
CA THR A 92 11.29 -5.76 -10.23
C THR A 92 12.49 -6.37 -9.49
N VAL A 93 13.51 -6.73 -10.26
CA VAL A 93 14.81 -7.13 -9.73
C VAL A 93 15.82 -6.04 -10.09
N GLU A 94 16.44 -5.43 -9.09
CA GLU A 94 17.45 -4.39 -9.28
C GLU A 94 18.73 -4.81 -8.54
N SER A 95 19.82 -5.01 -9.28
CA SER A 95 21.15 -5.34 -8.71
C SER A 95 21.12 -6.52 -7.72
N GLY A 96 20.37 -7.59 -8.04
CA GLY A 96 20.24 -8.77 -7.17
C GLY A 96 19.36 -8.57 -5.94
N SER A 97 18.57 -7.49 -5.90
CA SER A 97 17.56 -7.24 -4.86
C SER A 97 16.16 -7.29 -5.46
N LEU A 98 15.20 -7.78 -4.67
CA LEU A 98 13.78 -7.70 -5.01
C LEU A 98 13.27 -6.31 -4.66
N VAL A 99 12.60 -5.64 -5.60
CA VAL A 99 12.12 -4.27 -5.43
C VAL A 99 10.64 -4.20 -5.77
N PHE A 100 9.84 -3.71 -4.84
CA PHE A 100 8.47 -3.26 -5.11
C PHE A 100 8.49 -1.75 -5.31
N SER A 101 7.91 -1.26 -6.39
CA SER A 101 7.76 0.17 -6.68
C SER A 101 6.29 0.55 -6.75
N PHE A 102 5.84 1.44 -5.87
CA PHE A 102 4.48 1.98 -5.87
C PHE A 102 4.26 2.89 -7.08
N THR A 103 3.15 2.68 -7.80
CA THR A 103 2.80 3.47 -9.00
C THR A 103 1.38 4.04 -8.93
N SER A 104 0.42 3.31 -8.35
CA SER A 104 -1.01 3.63 -8.38
C SER A 104 -1.66 3.36 -7.02
N SER A 105 -1.24 4.11 -6.01
CA SER A 105 -1.60 3.90 -4.61
C SER A 105 -1.79 5.22 -3.86
N ALA A 106 -2.38 5.17 -2.67
CA ALA A 106 -2.34 6.26 -1.69
C ALA A 106 -0.91 6.53 -1.18
N VAL A 107 -0.05 5.51 -1.19
CA VAL A 107 1.40 5.65 -0.99
C VAL A 107 2.00 6.43 -2.17
N PRO A 108 2.89 7.43 -1.95
CA PRO A 108 3.46 8.21 -3.04
C PRO A 108 4.18 7.38 -4.08
N SER A 109 3.97 7.71 -5.35
CA SER A 109 4.63 7.06 -6.47
C SER A 109 6.15 7.21 -6.37
N GLY A 110 6.86 6.14 -6.73
CA GLY A 110 8.31 6.06 -6.59
C GLY A 110 8.80 5.66 -5.20
N THR A 111 7.91 5.53 -4.20
CA THR A 111 8.26 4.83 -2.96
C THR A 111 8.61 3.39 -3.30
N LYS A 112 9.67 2.86 -2.68
CA LYS A 112 10.15 1.50 -2.91
C LYS A 112 10.25 0.69 -1.63
N ILE A 113 9.93 -0.61 -1.73
CA ILE A 113 10.29 -1.63 -0.74
C ILE A 113 11.35 -2.53 -1.37
N THR A 114 12.52 -2.61 -0.77
CA THR A 114 13.65 -3.37 -1.30
C THR A 114 14.03 -4.46 -0.31
N TYR A 115 14.07 -5.70 -0.80
CA TYR A 115 14.65 -6.83 -0.09
C TYR A 115 16.01 -7.16 -0.71
N THR A 116 17.06 -7.03 0.09
CA THR A 116 18.43 -7.36 -0.30
C THR A 116 18.93 -8.50 0.57
N ARG A 117 19.53 -9.50 -0.07
CA ARG A 117 20.21 -10.59 0.63
C ARG A 117 21.65 -10.19 0.92
N ASP A 118 22.07 -10.32 2.17
CA ASP A 118 23.47 -10.23 2.58
C ASP A 118 23.98 -11.59 3.10
N ALA A 119 25.21 -11.61 3.63
CA ALA A 119 25.81 -12.83 4.17
C ALA A 119 25.08 -13.38 5.42
N THR A 120 24.27 -12.56 6.09
CA THR A 120 23.56 -12.88 7.34
C THR A 120 22.08 -13.18 7.13
N GLY A 121 21.51 -12.78 6.00
CA GLY A 121 20.13 -13.08 5.63
C GLY A 121 19.49 -11.98 4.78
N TRP A 122 18.16 -11.93 4.81
CA TRP A 122 17.38 -10.95 4.06
C TRP A 122 17.12 -9.70 4.88
N LYS A 123 17.46 -8.54 4.31
CA LYS A 123 17.18 -7.23 4.89
C LYS A 123 16.14 -6.48 4.06
N CYS A 124 15.14 -5.94 4.74
CA CYS A 124 14.13 -5.07 4.16
C CYS A 124 14.56 -3.61 4.36
N LYS A 125 14.51 -2.82 3.28
CA LYS A 125 14.70 -1.38 3.31
C LYS A 125 13.55 -0.70 2.56
N THR A 126 13.04 0.38 3.12
CA THR A 126 12.14 1.28 2.40
C THR A 126 12.89 2.49 1.89
N THR A 127 12.52 2.95 0.70
CA THR A 127 12.95 4.24 0.16
C THR A 127 11.69 5.05 -0.09
N ALA A 128 11.43 6.02 0.79
CA ALA A 128 10.29 6.92 0.60
C ALA A 128 10.54 7.87 -0.57
N SER A 129 9.48 8.17 -1.32
CA SER A 129 9.47 9.24 -2.31
C SER A 129 8.73 10.45 -1.73
N GLY A 130 9.31 11.64 -1.83
CA GLY A 130 8.75 12.87 -1.25
C GLY A 130 9.05 13.09 0.25
N ASN A 131 8.18 13.84 0.93
CA ASN A 131 8.36 14.25 2.34
C ASN A 131 7.85 13.23 3.38
N ASP A 132 7.54 12.00 2.97
CA ASP A 132 7.04 10.93 3.84
C ASP A 132 8.18 10.34 4.69
N THR A 133 8.62 11.12 5.69
CA THR A 133 9.68 10.77 6.64
C THR A 133 9.19 9.99 7.86
N GLY A 134 7.88 9.68 7.91
CA GLY A 134 7.22 8.99 9.03
C GLY A 134 7.16 7.46 8.86
N PHE A 135 5.97 6.88 9.03
CA PHE A 135 5.71 5.43 9.07
C PHE A 135 6.42 4.61 7.98
N ILE A 136 6.51 5.13 6.75
CA ILE A 136 7.13 4.42 5.62
C ILE A 136 8.64 4.20 5.85
N ALA A 137 9.33 5.10 6.54
CA ALA A 137 10.76 4.94 6.81
C ALA A 137 11.06 3.86 7.87
N SER A 138 10.10 3.54 8.75
CA SER A 138 10.25 2.56 9.84
C SER A 138 9.45 1.28 9.65
N SER A 139 8.83 1.08 8.49
CA SER A 139 7.85 0.01 8.26
C SER A 139 8.46 -1.34 7.86
N CYS A 140 9.72 -1.37 7.42
CA CYS A 140 10.44 -2.63 7.24
C CYS A 140 10.78 -3.22 8.61
N PRO A 141 10.45 -4.50 8.87
CA PRO A 141 10.89 -5.16 10.10
C PRO A 141 12.42 -5.21 10.14
N LYS A 142 13.00 -4.91 11.31
CA LYS A 142 14.43 -5.17 11.54
C LYS A 142 14.68 -6.66 11.33
N ALA A 143 15.72 -6.98 10.56
CA ALA A 143 16.21 -8.35 10.48
C ALA A 143 16.50 -8.86 11.91
N PRO A 144 16.20 -10.13 12.22
CA PRO A 144 16.59 -10.73 13.49
C PRO A 144 18.12 -10.70 13.69
#